data_AF-A0A4Q2YDS6-F1
#
_entry.id   AF-A0A4Q2YDS6-F1
#
_cell.length_a   1.000
_cell.length_b   1.000
_cell.length_c   1.000
_cell.angle_alpha   90.00
_cell.angle_beta   90.00
_cell.angle_gamma   90.00
#
_symmetry.space_group_name_H-M   'P 1'
#
loop_
_entity.id
_entity.type
_entity.pdbx_description
1 polymer ?
#
loop_
_entity_poly.entity_id
_entity_poly.type
_entity_poly.pdbx_seq_one_letter_code
_entity_poly.pdbx_strand_id
1 'polypeptide(L)'
;MPEGSVTFEPMGGMREGMQGIPSRMPPIGSNVTDPSGIALLTAWITEDLPARRSFAQWQVAMFGSPLPARAAPDQDPDGDGLDNRTEYLAGTLPEAGNSPSLLKTEISGGQLRFRHTLPANRAMVIETSETLAPGSWQPWDVPGNSPVFPAAAGERTLEIPLPDGLRRFFRGRISAP
;
A
#
# COMPACT_ATOMS: atom_id res chain seq x y z
N MET A 1 11.17 -71.33 -46.52
CA MET A 1 11.86 -71.03 -45.26
C MET A 1 12.88 -69.95 -45.58
N PRO A 2 12.68 -68.69 -45.13
CA PRO A 2 12.91 -68.30 -43.73
C PRO A 2 11.83 -67.37 -43.12
N GLU A 3 11.99 -67.10 -41.82
CA GLU A 3 11.13 -66.32 -40.92
C GLU A 3 11.26 -64.79 -41.10
N GLY A 4 10.20 -64.05 -40.75
CA GLY A 4 10.17 -62.59 -40.67
C GLY A 4 9.44 -62.12 -39.40
N SER A 5 10.07 -61.23 -38.64
CA SER A 5 9.59 -60.64 -37.39
C SER A 5 8.74 -59.39 -37.64
N VAL A 6 7.67 -59.21 -36.86
CA VAL A 6 6.74 -58.08 -36.92
C VAL A 6 6.86 -57.23 -35.65
N THR A 7 7.01 -55.92 -35.80
CA THR A 7 7.06 -54.92 -34.71
C THR A 7 5.78 -54.08 -34.78
N PHE A 8 5.11 -53.87 -33.64
CA PHE A 8 3.86 -53.10 -33.51
C PHE A 8 4.14 -51.73 -32.88
N GLU A 9 3.76 -50.65 -33.55
CA GLU A 9 3.60 -49.31 -32.97
C GLU A 9 2.20 -49.15 -32.37
N PRO A 10 2.02 -48.25 -31.38
CA PRO A 10 0.89 -47.32 -31.49
C PRO A 10 1.17 -45.88 -30.98
N MET A 11 0.82 -44.93 -31.85
CA MET A 11 -0.08 -43.77 -31.62
C MET A 11 0.14 -42.87 -30.38
N GLY A 12 0.79 -41.71 -30.58
CA GLY A 12 0.79 -40.58 -29.63
C GLY A 12 0.02 -39.37 -30.18
N GLY A 13 -1.22 -39.17 -29.70
CA GLY A 13 -2.07 -38.04 -30.05
C GLY A 13 -1.85 -36.80 -29.17
N MET A 14 -1.75 -35.65 -29.83
CA MET A 14 -2.15 -34.27 -29.47
C MET A 14 -2.46 -33.94 -28.00
N ARG A 15 -1.77 -32.92 -27.44
CA ARG A 15 -2.40 -31.66 -26.99
C ARG A 15 -1.41 -30.60 -26.52
N GLU A 16 -1.62 -29.43 -27.09
CA GLU A 16 -1.03 -28.11 -26.85
C GLU A 16 -1.54 -27.50 -25.54
N GLY A 17 -0.68 -26.74 -24.84
CA GLY A 17 -1.10 -25.76 -23.83
C GLY A 17 -0.58 -26.01 -22.40
N MET A 18 0.41 -25.21 -21.97
CA MET A 18 0.34 -24.38 -20.75
C MET A 18 1.61 -23.51 -20.65
N GLN A 19 1.54 -22.28 -21.17
CA GLN A 19 2.45 -21.23 -20.74
C GLN A 19 2.10 -20.85 -19.30
N GLY A 20 3.11 -20.66 -18.44
CA GLY A 20 2.98 -19.84 -17.24
C GLY A 20 2.79 -20.55 -15.90
N ILE A 21 3.79 -21.32 -15.45
CA ILE A 21 4.01 -21.50 -14.01
C ILE A 21 5.50 -21.29 -13.76
N PRO A 22 5.95 -20.22 -13.06
CA PRO A 22 7.32 -20.18 -12.58
C PRO A 22 7.49 -21.37 -11.63
N SER A 23 8.34 -22.34 -11.98
CA SER A 23 8.71 -23.48 -11.13
C SER A 23 9.25 -22.93 -9.81
N ARG A 24 8.35 -22.82 -8.82
CA ARG A 24 8.57 -22.02 -7.61
C ARG A 24 9.20 -22.76 -6.45
N MET A 25 9.57 -24.02 -6.62
CA MET A 25 10.44 -24.73 -5.68
C MET A 25 11.36 -25.69 -6.44
N PRO A 26 12.66 -25.71 -6.11
CA PRO A 26 13.52 -26.82 -6.49
C PRO A 26 12.96 -28.14 -5.96
N PRO A 27 13.19 -29.28 -6.64
CA PRO A 27 12.83 -30.60 -6.13
C PRO A 27 13.28 -30.79 -4.67
N ILE A 28 12.46 -31.45 -3.84
CA ILE A 28 12.83 -31.80 -2.46
C ILE A 28 14.13 -32.60 -2.52
N GLY A 29 15.18 -32.09 -1.86
CA GLY A 29 16.53 -32.66 -1.87
C GLY A 29 17.53 -31.95 -2.80
N SER A 30 17.18 -30.82 -3.41
CA SER A 30 18.12 -30.01 -4.20
C SER A 30 18.50 -28.69 -3.49
N ASN A 31 19.79 -28.37 -3.48
CA ASN A 31 20.35 -27.13 -2.92
C ASN A 31 20.52 -26.05 -4.01
N VAL A 32 19.48 -25.80 -4.79
CA VAL A 32 19.53 -24.75 -5.83
C VAL A 32 19.29 -23.40 -5.18
N THR A 33 20.26 -22.51 -5.25
CA THR A 33 20.11 -21.12 -4.83
C THR A 33 19.17 -20.38 -5.77
N ASP A 34 18.34 -19.48 -5.25
CA ASP A 34 17.53 -18.54 -6.03
C ASP A 34 18.25 -17.18 -6.06
N PRO A 35 19.03 -16.86 -7.12
CA PRO A 35 19.81 -15.63 -7.16
C PRO A 35 18.92 -14.39 -7.15
N SER A 36 17.71 -14.48 -7.71
CA SER A 36 16.74 -13.38 -7.75
C SER A 36 16.17 -13.10 -6.35
N GLY A 37 15.79 -14.15 -5.62
CA GLY A 37 15.35 -14.05 -4.24
C GLY A 37 16.44 -13.52 -3.32
N ILE A 38 17.68 -13.99 -3.49
CA ILE A 38 18.85 -13.48 -2.76
C ILE A 38 19.05 -12.00 -3.04
N ALA A 39 19.06 -11.57 -4.32
CA ALA A 39 19.25 -10.18 -4.69
C ALA A 39 18.17 -9.27 -4.09
N LEU A 40 16.90 -9.70 -4.10
CA LEU A 40 15.80 -8.95 -3.50
C LEU A 40 15.98 -8.79 -1.99
N LEU A 41 16.35 -9.87 -1.28
CA LEU A 41 16.61 -9.81 0.16
C LEU A 41 17.82 -8.95 0.48
N THR A 42 18.89 -9.04 -0.32
CA THR A 42 20.08 -8.17 -0.17
C THR A 42 19.69 -6.71 -0.31
N ALA A 43 19.02 -6.32 -1.39
CA ALA A 43 18.58 -4.95 -1.62
C ALA A 43 17.68 -4.44 -0.48
N TRP A 44 16.70 -5.26 -0.04
CA TRP A 44 15.84 -4.88 1.08
C TRP A 44 16.63 -4.63 2.37
N ILE A 45 17.62 -5.46 2.69
CA ILE A 45 18.44 -5.33 3.91
C ILE A 45 19.38 -4.13 3.81
N THR A 46 20.01 -3.90 2.66
CA THR A 46 21.07 -2.90 2.51
C THR A 46 20.56 -1.53 2.12
N GLU A 47 19.40 -1.43 1.48
CA GLU A 47 18.88 -0.17 0.91
C GLU A 47 17.60 0.28 1.63
N ASP A 48 16.57 -0.57 1.70
CA ASP A 48 15.24 -0.18 2.21
C ASP A 48 15.16 -0.15 3.74
N LEU A 49 15.68 -1.19 4.40
CA LEU A 49 15.57 -1.36 5.84
C LEU A 49 16.24 -0.21 6.63
N PRO A 50 17.44 0.29 6.25
CA PRO A 50 18.05 1.43 6.94
C PRO A 50 17.27 2.73 6.79
N ALA A 51 16.51 2.89 5.70
CA ALA A 51 15.67 4.07 5.48
C ALA A 51 14.37 4.03 6.31
N ARG A 52 13.99 2.87 6.86
CA ARG A 52 12.78 2.72 7.69
C ARG A 52 13.01 3.36 9.06
N ARG A 53 12.25 4.41 9.32
CA ARG A 53 12.21 5.07 10.62
C ARG A 53 10.96 4.65 11.40
N SER A 54 11.10 4.27 12.67
CA SER A 54 9.98 4.06 13.57
C SER A 54 9.37 5.39 14.04
N PHE A 55 8.15 5.37 14.60
CA PHE A 55 7.55 6.58 15.16
C PHE A 55 8.44 7.22 16.25
N ALA A 56 8.99 6.41 17.17
CA ALA A 56 9.88 6.91 18.22
C ALA A 56 11.16 7.56 17.67
N GLN A 57 11.76 6.97 16.64
CA GLN A 57 12.93 7.57 15.96
C GLN A 57 12.53 8.85 15.22
N TRP A 58 11.34 8.91 14.64
CA TRP A 58 10.80 10.11 14.02
C TRP A 58 10.56 11.22 15.05
N GLN A 59 9.99 10.90 16.22
CA GLN A 59 9.80 11.88 17.30
C GLN A 59 11.12 12.49 17.73
N VAL A 60 12.16 11.68 17.94
CA VAL A 60 13.50 12.20 18.31
C VAL A 60 14.09 13.05 17.19
N ALA A 61 13.87 12.67 15.93
CA ALA A 61 14.36 13.43 14.79
C ALA A 61 13.66 14.78 14.62
N MET A 62 12.35 14.86 14.91
CA MET A 62 11.55 16.08 14.77
C MET A 62 11.65 17.00 15.98
N PHE A 63 11.68 16.45 17.19
CA PHE A 63 11.57 17.23 18.44
C PHE A 63 12.84 17.22 19.30
N GLY A 64 13.84 16.41 18.95
CA GLY A 64 15.05 16.23 19.75
C GLY A 64 14.87 15.26 20.92
N SER A 65 15.87 15.21 21.79
CA SER A 65 15.85 14.44 23.04
C SER A 65 16.37 15.30 24.21
N PRO A 66 15.68 15.33 25.37
CA PRO A 66 14.46 14.57 25.69
C PRO A 66 13.22 15.04 24.92
N LEU A 67 12.24 14.15 24.75
CA LEU A 67 10.99 14.47 24.05
C LEU A 67 10.15 15.46 24.87
N PRO A 68 9.72 16.60 24.29
CA PRO A 68 8.78 17.51 24.94
C PRO A 68 7.35 16.93 24.92
N ALA A 69 6.45 17.44 25.77
CA ALA A 69 5.06 16.97 25.84
C ALA A 69 4.31 17.08 24.49
N ARG A 70 4.59 18.15 23.73
CA ARG A 70 4.04 18.36 22.37
C ARG A 70 4.50 17.33 21.32
N ALA A 71 5.48 16.48 21.64
CA ALA A 71 5.86 15.38 20.77
C ALA A 71 4.96 14.15 20.92
N ALA A 72 4.00 14.15 21.86
CA ALA A 72 3.13 13.00 22.11
C ALA A 72 2.26 12.68 20.87
N PRO A 73 1.86 11.40 20.67
CA PRO A 73 1.29 10.94 19.40
C PRO A 73 0.00 11.64 18.96
N ASP A 74 -0.78 12.10 19.94
CA ASP A 74 -2.10 12.72 19.81
C ASP A 74 -2.04 14.26 19.83
N GLN A 75 -0.84 14.84 19.82
CA GLN A 75 -0.63 16.28 19.81
C GLN A 75 -0.52 16.80 18.38
N ASP A 76 -1.02 18.02 18.19
CA ASP A 76 -0.99 18.81 16.97
C ASP A 76 -0.30 20.15 17.30
N PRO A 77 1.03 20.23 17.23
CA PRO A 77 1.78 21.39 17.72
C PRO A 77 1.66 22.63 16.83
N ASP A 78 1.37 22.46 15.54
CA ASP A 78 1.23 23.55 14.58
C ASP A 78 -0.23 23.93 14.28
N GLY A 79 -1.18 23.12 14.74
CA GLY A 79 -2.61 23.42 14.72
C GLY A 79 -3.24 23.23 13.35
N ASP A 80 -2.66 22.39 12.49
CA ASP A 80 -3.19 22.12 11.14
C ASP A 80 -4.27 21.02 11.11
N GLY A 81 -4.55 20.42 12.27
CA GLY A 81 -5.54 19.37 12.46
C GLY A 81 -4.99 17.96 12.26
N LEU A 82 -3.69 17.79 12.02
CA LEU A 82 -3.01 16.50 11.97
C LEU A 82 -2.24 16.25 13.27
N ASP A 83 -2.52 15.13 13.92
CA ASP A 83 -1.70 14.72 15.06
C ASP A 83 -0.33 14.17 14.59
N ASN A 84 0.64 14.20 15.49
CA ASN A 84 2.00 13.70 15.24
C ASN A 84 2.03 12.28 14.64
N ARG A 85 1.09 11.41 15.03
CA ARG A 85 1.02 10.05 14.49
C ARG A 85 0.59 10.03 13.03
N THR A 86 -0.40 10.84 12.68
CA THR A 86 -0.90 11.02 11.31
C THR A 86 0.17 11.63 10.45
N GLU A 87 0.89 12.63 10.96
CA GLU A 87 1.98 13.27 10.26
C GLU A 87 3.17 12.35 10.00
N TYR A 88 3.56 11.53 10.97
CA TYR A 88 4.56 10.48 10.76
C TYR A 88 4.14 9.50 9.66
N LEU A 89 2.86 9.16 9.60
CA LEU A 89 2.34 8.27 8.56
C LEU A 89 2.31 8.97 7.20
N ALA A 90 1.98 10.26 7.17
CA ALA A 90 1.88 11.08 5.98
C ALA A 90 3.23 11.57 5.44
N GLY A 91 4.26 11.61 6.28
CA GLY A 91 5.56 12.19 5.96
C GLY A 91 5.57 13.72 5.98
N THR A 92 4.72 14.35 6.81
CA THR A 92 4.68 15.81 7.03
C THR A 92 5.54 16.22 8.23
N LEU A 93 5.49 17.51 8.60
CA LEU A 93 6.36 18.12 9.60
C LEU A 93 5.52 18.73 10.75
N PRO A 94 5.79 18.36 12.01
CA PRO A 94 4.93 18.70 13.17
C PRO A 94 4.99 20.10 13.71
N GLU A 95 5.77 20.96 13.07
CA GLU A 95 5.85 22.37 13.42
C GLU A 95 5.58 23.26 12.20
N ALA A 96 5.06 22.69 11.11
CA ALA A 96 4.84 23.37 9.85
C ALA A 96 3.39 23.18 9.38
N GLY A 97 2.50 24.00 9.94
CA GLY A 97 1.06 23.94 9.64
C GLY A 97 0.65 24.43 8.25
N ASN A 98 1.62 24.61 7.34
CA ASN A 98 1.39 24.88 5.93
C ASN A 98 1.63 23.63 5.05
N SER A 99 1.61 22.44 5.66
CA SER A 99 1.70 21.17 4.94
C SER A 99 0.61 21.06 3.87
N PRO A 100 0.93 20.61 2.65
CA PRO A 100 -0.09 20.43 1.61
C PRO A 100 -1.15 19.43 2.08
N SER A 101 -2.42 19.74 1.79
CA SER A 101 -3.51 18.81 2.09
C SER A 101 -3.21 17.42 1.50
N LEU A 102 -3.23 16.42 2.38
CA LEU A 102 -2.94 15.02 2.04
C LEU A 102 -3.99 14.42 1.12
N LEU A 103 -5.23 14.92 1.19
CA LEU A 103 -6.37 14.44 0.42
C LEU A 103 -6.98 15.60 -0.38
N LYS A 104 -6.67 15.64 -1.66
CA LYS A 104 -7.28 16.57 -2.62
C LYS A 104 -8.54 15.95 -3.17
N THR A 105 -9.60 16.73 -3.27
CA THR A 105 -10.90 16.27 -3.78
C THR A 105 -11.34 17.16 -4.94
N GLU A 106 -11.88 16.55 -5.98
CA GLU A 106 -12.37 17.23 -7.18
C GLU A 106 -13.69 16.61 -7.62
N ILE A 107 -14.66 17.44 -8.00
CA ILE A 107 -15.91 16.99 -8.61
C ILE A 107 -15.91 17.46 -10.05
N SER A 108 -15.93 16.53 -11.01
CA SER A 108 -15.94 16.83 -12.44
C SER A 108 -16.63 15.73 -13.23
N GLY A 109 -17.44 16.11 -14.23
CA GLY A 109 -18.10 15.14 -15.12
C GLY A 109 -19.02 14.14 -14.42
N GLY A 110 -19.64 14.50 -13.28
CA GLY A 110 -20.46 13.59 -12.48
C GLY A 110 -19.67 12.56 -11.67
N GLN A 111 -18.35 12.73 -11.57
CA GLN A 111 -17.47 11.89 -10.76
C GLN A 111 -16.87 12.69 -9.60
N LEU A 112 -16.66 12.00 -8.49
CA LEU A 112 -15.88 12.44 -7.35
C LEU A 112 -14.50 11.80 -7.44
N ARG A 113 -13.47 12.62 -7.41
CA ARG A 113 -12.07 12.20 -7.50
C ARG A 113 -11.33 12.56 -6.22
N PHE A 114 -10.73 11.57 -5.58
CA PHE A 114 -9.80 11.74 -4.47
C PHE A 114 -8.39 11.51 -4.94
N ARG A 115 -7.48 12.44 -4.63
CA ARG A 115 -6.05 12.35 -4.92
C ARG A 115 -5.26 12.49 -3.63
N HIS A 116 -4.35 11.56 -3.38
CA HIS A 116 -3.43 11.63 -2.25
C HIS A 116 -2.04 11.17 -2.66
N THR A 117 -1.01 11.78 -2.07
CA THR A 117 0.39 11.35 -2.21
C THR A 117 0.86 10.84 -0.87
N LEU A 118 1.33 9.60 -0.82
CA LEU A 118 1.81 8.99 0.42
C LEU A 118 3.23 8.47 0.27
N PRO A 119 4.00 8.43 1.37
CA PRO A 119 5.25 7.68 1.44
C PRO A 119 5.05 6.19 1.11
N ALA A 120 6.15 5.52 0.80
CA ALA A 120 6.17 4.06 0.66
C ALA A 120 5.63 3.36 1.92
N ASN A 121 5.00 2.19 1.74
CA ASN A 121 4.43 1.38 2.80
C ASN A 121 3.39 2.14 3.64
N ARG A 122 2.55 2.93 2.97
CA ARG A 122 1.40 3.60 3.54
C ARG A 122 0.18 3.33 2.67
N ALA A 123 -0.97 3.23 3.32
CA ALA A 123 -2.26 3.11 2.66
C ALA A 123 -3.18 4.23 3.16
N MET A 124 -4.08 4.70 2.29
CA MET A 124 -5.23 5.51 2.70
C MET A 124 -6.51 4.80 2.32
N VAL A 125 -7.44 4.75 3.27
CA VAL A 125 -8.82 4.32 3.03
C VAL A 125 -9.72 5.53 3.21
N ILE A 126 -10.61 5.78 2.25
CA ILE A 126 -11.62 6.82 2.35
C ILE A 126 -12.78 6.30 3.19
N GLU A 127 -13.10 7.03 4.25
CA GLU A 127 -14.24 6.76 5.12
C GLU A 127 -15.34 7.78 4.85
N THR A 128 -16.57 7.35 5.04
CA THR A 128 -17.77 8.16 4.84
C THR A 128 -18.61 8.22 6.11
N SER A 129 -19.32 9.33 6.29
CA SER A 129 -20.33 9.53 7.34
C SER A 129 -21.47 10.40 6.81
N GLU A 130 -22.68 10.19 7.30
CA GLU A 130 -23.85 11.03 6.97
C GLU A 130 -24.12 12.10 8.04
N THR A 131 -23.57 11.94 9.25
CA THR A 131 -23.90 12.78 10.41
C THR A 131 -22.70 13.55 10.98
N LEU A 132 -21.47 13.21 10.57
CA LEU A 132 -20.21 13.71 11.14
C LEU A 132 -19.99 13.34 12.62
N ALA A 133 -20.90 12.57 13.23
CA ALA A 133 -20.80 12.21 14.64
C ALA A 133 -19.62 11.26 14.91
N PRO A 134 -18.98 11.32 16.10
CA PRO A 134 -18.02 10.31 16.51
C PRO A 134 -18.61 8.90 16.39
N GLY A 135 -17.86 7.95 15.85
CA GLY A 135 -18.31 6.57 15.63
C GLY A 135 -19.23 6.34 14.42
N SER A 136 -19.67 7.39 13.71
CA SER A 136 -20.48 7.24 12.47
C SER A 136 -19.66 6.97 11.21
N TRP A 137 -18.33 6.97 11.34
CA TRP A 137 -17.41 6.82 10.23
C TRP A 137 -17.20 5.35 9.89
N GLN A 138 -17.38 5.01 8.62
CA GLN A 138 -17.17 3.67 8.10
C GLN A 138 -16.40 3.73 6.78
N PRO A 139 -15.59 2.70 6.46
CA PRO A 139 -14.99 2.58 5.13
C PRO A 139 -16.05 2.70 4.05
N TRP A 140 -15.80 3.52 3.04
CA TRP A 140 -16.76 3.64 1.95
C TRP A 140 -16.64 2.45 1.00
N ASP A 141 -17.71 1.69 0.87
CA ASP A 141 -17.76 0.49 0.03
C ASP A 141 -17.87 0.84 -1.46
N VAL A 142 -16.72 1.04 -2.11
CA VAL A 142 -16.58 1.26 -3.56
C VAL A 142 -15.34 0.53 -4.09
N PRO A 143 -15.34 0.10 -5.37
CA PRO A 143 -14.17 -0.51 -5.98
C PRO A 143 -12.92 0.39 -5.87
N GLY A 144 -11.81 -0.19 -5.45
CA GLY A 144 -10.52 0.51 -5.32
C GLY A 144 -10.29 1.19 -3.97
N ASN A 145 -11.30 1.28 -3.09
CA ASN A 145 -11.13 1.83 -1.73
C ASN A 145 -10.73 0.74 -0.72
N SER A 146 -9.58 0.12 -0.94
CA SER A 146 -9.02 -0.90 -0.05
C SER A 146 -7.58 -0.54 0.32
N PRO A 147 -7.10 -0.94 1.52
CA PRO A 147 -5.74 -0.63 1.92
C PRO A 147 -4.73 -1.35 1.02
N VAL A 148 -3.95 -0.57 0.27
CA VAL A 148 -2.81 -1.05 -0.53
C VAL A 148 -1.56 -0.34 -0.01
N PHE A 149 -0.47 -1.10 0.16
CA PHE A 149 0.81 -0.59 0.69
C PHE A 149 1.91 -0.68 -0.37
N PRO A 150 2.05 0.33 -1.25
CA PRO A 150 3.04 0.29 -2.32
C PRO A 150 4.47 0.38 -1.75
N ALA A 151 5.41 -0.32 -2.38
CA ALA A 151 6.83 -0.27 -1.99
C ALA A 151 7.50 1.08 -2.30
N ALA A 152 6.90 1.91 -3.16
CA ALA A 152 7.39 3.23 -3.52
C ALA A 152 6.36 4.31 -3.16
N ALA A 153 6.84 5.51 -2.81
CA ALA A 153 5.99 6.68 -2.65
C ALA A 153 5.35 7.05 -4.00
N GLY A 154 4.16 7.64 -3.95
CA GLY A 154 3.50 8.10 -5.17
C GLY A 154 2.12 8.66 -4.97
N GLU A 155 1.62 9.34 -6.00
CA GLU A 155 0.25 9.81 -6.08
C GLU A 155 -0.70 8.64 -6.40
N ARG A 156 -1.86 8.65 -5.77
CA ARG A 156 -2.95 7.73 -6.02
C ARG A 156 -4.24 8.50 -6.22
N THR A 157 -5.01 8.01 -7.17
CA THR A 157 -6.31 8.56 -7.50
C THR A 157 -7.39 7.50 -7.31
N LEU A 158 -8.45 7.85 -6.60
CA LEU A 158 -9.69 7.09 -6.52
C LEU A 158 -10.77 7.91 -7.25
N GLU A 159 -11.35 7.33 -8.29
CA GLU A 159 -12.42 7.94 -9.09
C GLU A 159 -13.68 7.09 -8.99
N ILE A 160 -14.79 7.75 -8.68
CA ILE A 160 -16.06 7.09 -8.42
C ILE A 160 -17.20 7.99 -8.85
N PRO A 161 -18.36 7.42 -9.24
CA PRO A 161 -19.55 8.20 -9.52
C PRO A 161 -19.91 9.08 -8.32
N LEU A 162 -20.32 10.33 -8.57
CA LEU A 162 -20.78 11.22 -7.51
C LEU A 162 -21.99 10.57 -6.80
N PRO A 163 -21.93 10.36 -5.48
CA PRO A 163 -23.06 9.76 -4.76
C PRO A 163 -24.27 10.70 -4.78
N ASP A 164 -25.45 10.15 -5.11
CA ASP A 164 -26.69 10.92 -5.27
C ASP A 164 -27.34 11.29 -3.93
N GLY A 165 -27.86 12.54 -3.86
CA GLY A 165 -29.05 12.91 -3.10
C GLY A 165 -28.95 13.12 -1.59
N LEU A 166 -27.82 12.86 -0.93
CA LEU A 166 -27.66 13.08 0.52
C LEU A 166 -26.36 13.81 0.85
N ARG A 167 -26.40 14.66 1.90
CA ARG A 167 -25.19 15.25 2.46
C ARG A 167 -24.35 14.13 3.06
N ARG A 168 -23.12 14.01 2.55
CA ARG A 168 -22.16 13.00 2.98
C ARG A 168 -20.81 13.65 3.25
N PHE A 169 -20.14 13.18 4.28
CA PHE A 169 -18.83 13.65 4.70
C PHE A 169 -17.79 12.58 4.42
N PHE A 170 -16.59 13.00 4.06
CA PHE A 170 -15.48 12.12 3.73
C PHE A 170 -14.25 12.47 4.57
N ARG A 171 -13.48 11.45 4.94
CA ARG A 171 -12.14 11.61 5.51
C ARG A 171 -11.22 10.52 4.98
N GLY A 172 -9.93 10.81 4.89
CA GLY A 172 -8.92 9.80 4.62
C GLY A 172 -8.37 9.25 5.93
N ARG A 173 -8.35 7.93 6.09
CA ARG A 173 -7.65 7.25 7.19
C ARG A 173 -6.36 6.63 6.66
N ILE A 174 -5.23 7.08 7.19
CA ILE A 174 -3.91 6.58 6.80
C ILE A 174 -3.49 5.43 7.73
N SER A 175 -2.85 4.41 7.17
CA SER A 175 -2.28 3.29 7.93
C SER A 175 -0.93 2.84 7.36
N ALA A 176 -0.16 2.13 8.19
CA ALA A 176 1.01 1.35 7.79
C ALA A 176 0.68 -0.16 7.91
N PRO A 177 1.47 -1.06 7.29
CA PRO A 177 1.32 -2.51 7.41
C PRO A 177 1.41 -3.03 8.84
#